data_AF-A0A9Q9MEH2-F1
#
_entry.id   AF-A0A9Q9MEH2-F1
#
_cell.length_a   1.000
_cell.length_b   1.000
_cell.length_c   1.000
_cell.angle_alpha   90.00
_cell.angle_beta   90.00
_cell.angle_gamma   90.00
#
_symmetry.space_group_name_H-M   'P 1'
#
loop_
_entity.id
_entity.type
_entity.pdbx_description
1 polymer ?
#
loop_
_entity_poly.entity_id
_entity_poly.type
_entity_poly.pdbx_seq_one_letter_code
_entity_poly.pdbx_strand_id
1 'polypeptide(L)'
;MHANARLGWIVTAALALVVGAGCAVGAGPKVNGRGAAIGGGEALSADEANRVVRDAITDVERYWSGAYPALSGGKPFEPVSGGYHPYTEQDPPPRCGPERWQYQPNAFYCSAGDFIAWDAQTLIPQLGADYGPLLVAVVVAHEYGHAIQLRLGQAEQPTIVLEQQADCFAGSWIADVTAGHSKAFAGVRAEQLDSTVAGLLSLRDQPGVSAQAPQAHGNAFDRVRALQEGVEQEPARCASYRADNLPVTEIPFSSADEAASGGDLPYGQAVTELAGDAQEYWQRAYPRLAGGAAWKPLKVVPYDPADAPDCADRQPPGTEATGAAFYCPSGDFVAFDNRQLGPQLYQHIGDNAVGMLLGDLFARAAQARRGQSADGRAGQLTVDCLAGSWGNDLLHRGAGDGLRLSPGDLDEAVAALLVFGRAGGSGEASAFDRIGAFRNGVLGGLSGCA
;
A
#
# COMPACT_ATOMS: atom_id res chain seq x y z
N MET A 1 62.55 5.29 37.29
CA MET A 1 62.37 6.30 36.23
C MET A 1 62.37 5.56 34.90
N HIS A 2 61.22 5.45 34.23
CA HIS A 2 60.99 5.14 32.81
C HIS A 2 59.56 4.59 32.69
N ALA A 3 58.65 5.39 32.16
CA ALA A 3 57.36 4.92 31.65
C ALA A 3 56.94 5.82 30.48
N ASN A 4 56.84 5.21 29.30
CA ASN A 4 56.40 5.82 28.05
C ASN A 4 54.89 6.08 28.08
N ALA A 5 54.46 7.30 27.77
CA ALA A 5 53.07 7.61 27.46
C ALA A 5 52.90 7.64 25.93
N ARG A 6 52.14 6.69 25.38
CA ARG A 6 51.62 6.75 24.00
C ARG A 6 50.23 7.39 24.06
N LEU A 7 50.10 8.58 23.47
CA LEU A 7 48.82 9.22 23.20
C LEU A 7 48.27 8.62 21.90
N GLY A 8 47.23 7.78 22.01
CA GLY A 8 46.46 7.29 20.86
C GLY A 8 45.36 8.28 20.53
N TRP A 9 45.42 8.88 19.35
CA TRP A 9 44.31 9.63 18.77
C TRP A 9 43.30 8.63 18.20
N ILE A 10 42.12 8.55 18.80
CA ILE A 10 40.97 7.87 18.20
C ILE A 10 40.35 8.86 17.22
N VAL A 11 40.56 8.63 15.93
CA VAL A 11 39.78 9.26 14.86
C VAL A 11 38.53 8.41 14.70
N THR A 12 37.41 8.86 15.25
CA THR A 12 36.08 8.34 14.89
C THR A 12 35.76 8.81 13.47
N ALA A 13 35.93 7.92 12.50
CA ALA A 13 35.39 8.11 11.15
C ALA A 13 33.87 7.94 11.22
N ALA A 14 33.12 9.04 11.03
CA ALA A 14 31.72 8.98 10.72
C ALA A 14 31.58 8.46 9.27
N LEU A 15 31.11 7.22 9.10
CA LEU A 15 30.64 6.76 7.80
C LEU A 15 29.31 7.49 7.53
N ALA A 16 29.33 8.44 6.60
CA ALA A 16 28.10 8.92 5.99
C ALA A 16 27.55 7.80 5.11
N LEU A 17 26.42 7.22 5.53
CA LEU A 17 25.65 6.30 4.67
C LEU A 17 25.12 7.12 3.49
N VAL A 18 25.63 6.83 2.28
CA VAL A 18 25.03 7.33 1.05
C VAL A 18 23.82 6.45 0.76
N VAL A 19 22.65 6.89 1.22
CA VAL A 19 21.37 6.27 0.83
C VAL A 19 20.99 6.89 -0.51
N GLY A 20 21.12 6.09 -1.56
CA GLY A 20 20.35 6.26 -2.79
C GLY A 20 19.33 5.13 -2.80
N ALA A 21 18.24 5.33 -2.07
CA ALA A 21 17.04 4.52 -2.22
C ALA A 21 16.22 5.16 -3.34
N GLY A 22 15.55 4.36 -4.16
CA GLY A 22 14.83 4.91 -5.29
C GLY A 22 13.82 3.93 -5.85
N CYS A 23 12.71 4.46 -6.37
CA CYS A 23 11.60 3.72 -6.97
C CYS A 23 12.00 2.88 -8.21
N ALA A 24 12.70 1.76 -8.02
CA ALA A 24 13.12 0.89 -9.12
C ALA A 24 12.02 -0.11 -9.51
N VAL A 25 11.80 -0.32 -10.82
CA VAL A 25 11.08 -1.51 -11.29
C VAL A 25 12.05 -2.69 -11.19
N GLY A 26 11.90 -3.53 -10.17
CA GLY A 26 12.75 -4.71 -9.97
C GLY A 26 12.78 -5.61 -11.21
N ALA A 27 13.96 -6.17 -11.53
CA ALA A 27 14.11 -7.23 -12.51
C ALA A 27 13.61 -8.58 -11.96
N GLY A 28 12.32 -8.65 -11.60
CA GLY A 28 11.59 -9.90 -11.41
C GLY A 28 11.09 -10.44 -12.76
N PRO A 29 10.62 -11.71 -12.82
CA PRO A 29 10.00 -12.22 -14.04
C PRO A 29 8.94 -11.21 -14.50
N LYS A 30 9.01 -10.82 -15.79
CA LYS A 30 8.08 -9.86 -16.40
C LYS A 30 6.68 -10.15 -15.89
N VAL A 31 6.16 -9.26 -15.05
CA VAL A 31 4.75 -9.22 -14.75
C VAL A 31 4.09 -8.77 -16.05
N ASN A 32 3.88 -9.73 -16.97
CA ASN A 32 3.28 -9.47 -18.27
C ASN A 32 1.91 -8.83 -18.02
N GLY A 33 1.80 -7.52 -18.23
CA GLY A 33 0.54 -6.79 -18.38
C GLY A 33 -0.41 -6.71 -17.18
N ARG A 34 0.01 -7.00 -15.94
CA ARG A 34 -0.93 -7.06 -14.79
C ARG A 34 -1.20 -5.72 -14.09
N GLY A 35 -0.32 -4.74 -14.22
CA GLY A 35 -0.53 -3.38 -13.69
C GLY A 35 -1.51 -2.54 -14.52
N ALA A 36 -1.45 -2.67 -15.84
CA ALA A 36 -2.28 -1.93 -16.80
C ALA A 36 -3.78 -2.29 -16.73
N ALA A 37 -4.13 -3.52 -16.34
CA ALA A 37 -5.53 -3.90 -16.10
C ALA A 37 -6.12 -3.22 -14.84
N ILE A 38 -5.25 -2.68 -13.98
CA ILE A 38 -5.57 -2.01 -12.72
C ILE A 38 -5.32 -0.49 -12.86
N GLY A 39 -5.15 0.07 -14.06
CA GLY A 39 -4.99 1.51 -14.29
C GLY A 39 -6.23 2.13 -14.90
N GLY A 40 -6.84 3.13 -14.25
CA GLY A 40 -8.02 3.84 -14.75
C GLY A 40 -7.75 5.29 -15.16
N GLY A 41 -6.49 5.73 -15.09
CA GLY A 41 -6.08 7.09 -15.44
C GLY A 41 -6.02 7.32 -16.96
N GLU A 42 -6.10 8.57 -17.39
CA GLU A 42 -5.78 8.93 -18.78
C GLU A 42 -4.29 8.62 -19.04
N ALA A 43 -4.04 7.66 -19.92
CA ALA A 43 -2.70 7.26 -20.30
C ALA A 43 -1.95 8.42 -20.94
N LEU A 44 -0.75 8.71 -20.44
CA LEU A 44 0.13 9.76 -20.97
C LEU A 44 1.08 9.22 -22.03
N SER A 45 1.38 10.04 -23.04
CA SER A 45 2.58 9.85 -23.85
C SER A 45 3.86 10.08 -23.03
N ALA A 46 5.00 9.60 -23.51
CA ALA A 46 6.30 9.79 -22.85
C ALA A 46 6.65 11.29 -22.63
N ASP A 47 6.33 12.14 -23.61
CA ASP A 47 6.57 13.59 -23.52
C ASP A 47 5.64 14.27 -22.50
N GLU A 48 4.41 13.78 -22.36
CA GLU A 48 3.46 14.24 -21.35
C GLU A 48 3.90 13.82 -19.96
N ALA A 49 4.28 12.56 -19.76
CA ALA A 49 4.78 12.07 -18.48
C ALA A 49 6.01 12.87 -18.00
N ASN A 50 6.95 13.17 -18.91
CA ASN A 50 8.11 14.02 -18.60
C ASN A 50 7.75 15.50 -18.38
N ARG A 51 6.65 16.02 -18.94
CA ARG A 51 6.11 17.35 -18.58
C ARG A 51 5.55 17.34 -17.17
N VAL A 52 4.79 16.30 -16.81
CA VAL A 52 4.20 16.14 -15.47
C VAL A 52 5.27 16.17 -14.38
N VAL A 53 6.45 15.58 -14.61
CA VAL A 53 7.57 15.67 -13.64
C VAL A 53 7.97 17.12 -13.35
N ARG A 54 8.05 17.99 -14.36
CA ARG A 54 8.39 19.41 -14.18
C ARG A 54 7.31 20.19 -13.43
N ASP A 55 6.05 19.89 -13.73
CA ASP A 55 4.90 20.49 -13.04
C ASP A 55 4.85 20.03 -11.57
N ALA A 56 5.13 18.74 -11.32
CA ALA A 56 5.24 18.16 -9.99
C ALA A 56 6.37 18.78 -9.17
N ILE A 57 7.57 18.94 -9.73
CA ILE A 57 8.69 19.61 -9.08
C ILE A 57 8.28 21.00 -8.59
N THR A 58 7.68 21.81 -9.47
CA THR A 58 7.28 23.18 -9.15
C THR A 58 6.20 23.20 -8.05
N ASP A 59 5.24 22.29 -8.10
CA ASP A 59 4.14 22.24 -7.15
C ASP A 59 4.53 21.67 -5.78
N VAL A 60 5.44 20.70 -5.76
CA VAL A 60 6.01 20.12 -4.53
C VAL A 60 6.90 21.16 -3.82
N GLU A 61 7.73 21.90 -4.55
CA GLU A 61 8.49 23.02 -3.97
C GLU A 61 7.59 24.11 -3.40
N ARG A 62 6.49 24.44 -4.09
CA ARG A 62 5.47 25.37 -3.59
C ARG A 62 4.88 24.88 -2.27
N TYR A 63 4.48 23.60 -2.20
CA TYR A 63 3.95 23.01 -0.99
C TYR A 63 4.95 23.09 0.17
N TRP A 64 6.19 22.65 -0.05
CA TRP A 64 7.22 22.67 0.99
C TRP A 64 7.64 24.06 1.42
N SER A 65 7.58 25.05 0.53
CA SER A 65 7.78 26.46 0.88
C SER A 65 6.80 26.94 1.95
N GLY A 66 5.58 26.41 1.97
CA GLY A 66 4.57 26.68 2.99
C GLY A 66 4.65 25.76 4.21
N ALA A 67 4.84 24.45 3.99
CA ALA A 67 4.73 23.44 5.05
C ALA A 67 6.01 23.30 5.91
N TYR A 68 7.20 23.39 5.29
CA TYR A 68 8.47 23.11 5.97
C TYR A 68 8.77 24.01 7.19
N PRO A 69 8.49 25.33 7.19
CA PRO A 69 8.74 26.19 8.35
C PRO A 69 8.04 25.72 9.64
N ALA A 70 6.87 25.10 9.54
CA ALA A 70 6.15 24.56 10.69
C ALA A 70 6.88 23.36 11.32
N LEU A 71 7.61 22.58 10.52
CA LEU A 71 8.37 21.40 10.97
C LEU A 71 9.77 21.75 11.48
N SER A 72 10.37 22.80 10.93
CA SER A 72 11.78 23.14 11.13
C SER A 72 12.04 24.17 12.24
N GLY A 73 10.99 24.58 12.96
CA GLY A 73 11.07 25.65 13.96
C GLY A 73 11.20 27.04 13.33
N GLY A 74 10.59 27.25 12.17
CA GLY A 74 10.55 28.54 11.45
C GLY A 74 11.66 28.75 10.42
N LYS A 75 12.50 27.75 10.13
CA LYS A 75 13.50 27.86 9.06
C LYS A 75 12.81 27.82 7.69
N PRO A 76 13.24 28.66 6.73
CA PRO A 76 12.71 28.60 5.38
C PRO A 76 13.03 27.26 4.73
N PHE A 77 12.16 26.82 3.81
CA PHE A 77 12.47 25.71 2.91
C PHE A 77 13.58 26.13 1.95
N GLU A 78 14.55 25.24 1.75
CA GLU A 78 15.59 25.37 0.73
C GLU A 78 15.36 24.28 -0.33
N PRO A 79 15.09 24.61 -1.61
CA PRO A 79 14.97 23.60 -2.66
C PRO A 79 16.25 22.77 -2.85
N VAL A 80 16.16 21.67 -3.62
CA VAL A 80 17.36 20.87 -3.96
C VAL A 80 18.36 21.70 -4.78
N SER A 81 19.61 21.72 -4.35
CA SER A 81 20.64 22.62 -4.89
C SER A 81 21.47 22.01 -6.03
N GLY A 82 21.53 20.69 -6.12
CA GLY A 82 22.22 19.93 -7.16
C GLY A 82 21.44 19.75 -8.45
N GLY A 83 20.19 20.20 -8.51
CA GLY A 83 19.37 20.22 -9.71
C GLY A 83 18.53 18.97 -9.97
N TYR A 84 17.96 18.91 -11.18
CA TYR A 84 16.99 17.92 -11.62
C TYR A 84 17.47 17.23 -12.89
N HIS A 85 17.66 15.91 -12.84
CA HIS A 85 18.39 15.16 -13.86
C HIS A 85 17.52 14.06 -14.46
N PRO A 86 16.79 14.30 -15.55
CA PRO A 86 16.26 13.21 -16.36
C PRO A 86 17.45 12.42 -16.91
N TYR A 87 17.42 11.10 -16.78
CA TYR A 87 18.44 10.23 -17.36
C TYR A 87 17.84 9.18 -18.29
N THR A 88 18.72 8.61 -19.11
CA THR A 88 18.43 7.47 -19.98
C THR A 88 19.57 6.46 -19.88
N GLU A 89 19.47 5.33 -20.57
CA GLU A 89 20.58 4.37 -20.66
C GLU A 89 21.84 5.00 -21.29
N GLN A 90 21.66 5.95 -22.21
CA GLN A 90 22.73 6.57 -22.99
C GLN A 90 23.22 7.91 -22.40
N ASP A 91 22.43 8.51 -21.51
CA ASP A 91 22.72 9.78 -20.84
C ASP A 91 22.54 9.61 -19.33
N PRO A 92 23.61 9.21 -18.60
CA PRO A 92 23.51 8.87 -17.18
C PRO A 92 23.38 10.12 -16.30
N PRO A 93 22.74 10.00 -15.12
CA PRO A 93 22.66 11.10 -14.16
C PRO A 93 24.05 11.39 -13.54
N PRO A 94 24.21 12.52 -12.82
CA PRO A 94 25.37 12.74 -11.98
C PRO A 94 25.59 11.56 -11.01
N ARG A 95 26.85 11.31 -10.63
CA ARG A 95 27.15 10.19 -9.74
C ARG A 95 26.53 10.41 -8.36
N CYS A 96 25.82 9.40 -7.88
CA CYS A 96 25.36 9.33 -6.51
C CYS A 96 26.17 8.28 -5.74
N GLY A 97 27.17 8.72 -4.99
CA GLY A 97 28.03 7.83 -4.22
C GLY A 97 29.13 7.12 -5.02
N PRO A 98 29.79 6.11 -4.41
CA PRO A 98 30.98 5.46 -4.96
C PRO A 98 30.68 4.38 -6.00
N GLU A 99 29.42 3.97 -6.14
CA GLU A 99 29.02 2.87 -7.01
C GLU A 99 29.21 3.24 -8.49
N ARG A 100 29.48 2.21 -9.31
CA ARG A 100 29.53 2.38 -10.76
C ARG A 100 28.11 2.47 -11.29
N TRP A 101 27.88 3.47 -12.15
CA TRP A 101 26.63 3.60 -12.87
C TRP A 101 26.26 2.30 -13.60
N GLN A 102 25.03 1.85 -13.37
CA GLN A 102 24.35 0.80 -14.11
C GLN A 102 22.93 1.31 -14.38
N TYR A 103 22.49 1.24 -15.63
CA TYR A 103 21.14 1.67 -15.98
C TYR A 103 20.10 0.80 -15.26
N GLN A 104 19.18 1.46 -14.57
CA GLN A 104 18.00 0.87 -13.98
C GLN A 104 16.83 1.85 -14.18
N PRO A 105 15.63 1.39 -14.56
CA PRO A 105 14.43 2.22 -14.55
C PRO A 105 14.10 2.61 -13.11
N ASN A 106 14.48 3.82 -12.71
CA ASN A 106 14.44 4.28 -11.32
C ASN A 106 14.19 5.80 -11.22
N ALA A 107 13.71 6.27 -10.08
CA ALA A 107 13.77 7.67 -9.65
C ALA A 107 14.42 7.69 -8.26
N PHE A 108 15.27 8.68 -7.98
CA PHE A 108 15.98 8.75 -6.71
C PHE A 108 16.36 10.18 -6.34
N TYR A 109 16.39 10.45 -5.04
CA TYR A 109 17.10 11.59 -4.45
C TYR A 109 18.52 11.20 -4.03
N CYS A 110 19.50 12.00 -4.45
CA CYS A 110 20.88 11.82 -4.05
C CYS A 110 21.28 12.82 -2.95
N SER A 111 21.43 12.34 -1.72
CA SER A 111 21.86 13.17 -0.57
C SER A 111 23.26 13.77 -0.72
N ALA A 112 24.20 13.05 -1.34
CA ALA A 112 25.59 13.51 -1.49
C ALA A 112 25.75 14.70 -2.45
N GLY A 113 24.87 14.80 -3.45
CA GLY A 113 24.85 15.88 -4.43
C GLY A 113 23.65 16.81 -4.32
N ASP A 114 22.73 16.55 -3.39
CA ASP A 114 21.44 17.22 -3.19
C ASP A 114 20.68 17.44 -4.52
N PHE A 115 20.48 16.36 -5.29
CA PHE A 115 19.78 16.39 -6.57
C PHE A 115 18.74 15.28 -6.68
N ILE A 116 17.73 15.48 -7.52
CA ILE A 116 16.75 14.44 -7.88
C ILE A 116 17.02 13.99 -9.32
N ALA A 117 16.99 12.68 -9.56
CA ALA A 117 17.14 12.10 -10.88
C ALA A 117 16.03 11.08 -11.17
N TRP A 118 15.63 10.94 -12.43
CA TRP A 118 14.60 9.99 -12.84
C TRP A 118 14.85 9.44 -14.23
N ASP A 119 14.47 8.19 -14.43
CA ASP A 119 14.48 7.55 -15.74
C ASP A 119 13.36 8.14 -16.62
N ALA A 120 13.77 8.96 -17.58
CA ALA A 120 12.91 9.62 -18.56
C ALA A 120 12.59 8.72 -19.76
N GLN A 121 13.24 7.54 -19.86
CA GLN A 121 13.14 6.61 -20.98
C GLN A 121 12.16 5.47 -20.72
N THR A 122 12.15 4.87 -19.52
CA THR A 122 11.30 3.69 -19.21
C THR A 122 10.34 3.95 -18.06
N LEU A 123 10.83 4.26 -16.85
CA LEU A 123 10.01 4.39 -15.64
C LEU A 123 8.92 5.44 -15.80
N ILE A 124 9.29 6.72 -15.96
CA ILE A 124 8.30 7.82 -15.98
C ILE A 124 7.28 7.66 -17.13
N PRO A 125 7.69 7.33 -18.37
CA PRO A 125 6.74 7.02 -19.43
C PRO A 125 5.79 5.87 -19.08
N GLN A 126 6.29 4.79 -18.49
CA GLN A 126 5.45 3.65 -18.11
C GLN A 126 4.46 4.01 -17.01
N LEU A 127 4.90 4.69 -15.95
CA LEU A 127 4.01 5.12 -14.87
C LEU A 127 2.92 6.07 -15.36
N GLY A 128 3.29 7.02 -16.24
CA GLY A 128 2.33 7.94 -16.85
C GLY A 128 1.33 7.23 -17.77
N ALA A 129 1.76 6.22 -18.51
CA ALA A 129 0.89 5.44 -19.38
C ALA A 129 -0.06 4.52 -18.59
N ASP A 130 0.45 3.83 -17.56
CA ASP A 130 -0.30 2.80 -16.85
C ASP A 130 -1.21 3.40 -15.75
N TYR A 131 -0.81 4.50 -15.12
CA TYR A 131 -1.48 5.01 -13.90
C TYR A 131 -1.81 6.51 -13.94
N GLY A 132 -1.33 7.23 -14.94
CA GLY A 132 -1.65 8.63 -15.17
C GLY A 132 -0.79 9.63 -14.39
N PRO A 133 -1.13 10.93 -14.49
CA PRO A 133 -0.26 12.03 -14.04
C PRO A 133 -0.07 12.11 -12.53
N LEU A 134 -1.07 11.70 -11.73
CA LEU A 134 -0.98 11.81 -10.28
C LEU A 134 0.11 10.89 -9.71
N LEU A 135 0.23 9.66 -10.19
CA LEU A 135 1.29 8.75 -9.74
C LEU A 135 2.68 9.29 -10.07
N VAL A 136 2.88 9.81 -11.29
CA VAL A 136 4.16 10.42 -11.70
C VAL A 136 4.54 11.56 -10.73
N ALA A 137 3.57 12.40 -10.35
CA ALA A 137 3.80 13.46 -9.39
C ALA A 137 4.06 12.95 -7.96
N VAL A 138 3.41 11.86 -7.56
CA VAL A 138 3.65 11.20 -6.26
C VAL A 138 5.07 10.64 -6.17
N VAL A 139 5.62 10.06 -7.25
CA VAL A 139 7.04 9.65 -7.28
C VAL A 139 7.95 10.84 -7.06
N VAL A 140 7.70 11.97 -7.72
CA VAL A 140 8.48 13.20 -7.49
C VAL A 140 8.34 13.69 -6.05
N ALA A 141 7.13 13.68 -5.48
CA ALA A 141 6.89 14.07 -4.11
C ALA A 141 7.57 13.14 -3.10
N HIS A 142 7.65 11.84 -3.39
CA HIS A 142 8.38 10.83 -2.63
C HIS A 142 9.89 11.14 -2.65
N GLU A 143 10.50 11.36 -3.82
CA GLU A 143 11.93 11.71 -3.89
C GLU A 143 12.23 13.01 -3.14
N TYR A 144 11.30 13.97 -3.21
CA TYR A 144 11.37 15.17 -2.40
C TYR A 144 11.26 14.90 -0.90
N GLY A 145 10.50 13.89 -0.50
CA GLY A 145 10.43 13.39 0.88
C GLY A 145 11.81 13.10 1.43
N HIS A 146 12.70 12.45 0.69
CA HIS A 146 14.09 12.23 1.11
C HIS A 146 14.89 13.53 1.27
N ALA A 147 14.67 14.50 0.38
CA ALA A 147 15.26 15.82 0.51
C ALA A 147 14.81 16.52 1.81
N ILE A 148 13.54 16.36 2.21
CA ILE A 148 12.99 16.88 3.46
C ILE A 148 13.57 16.15 4.67
N GLN A 149 13.75 14.84 4.60
CA GLN A 149 14.39 14.04 5.66
C GLN A 149 15.79 14.57 5.99
N LEU A 150 16.59 14.82 4.96
CA LEU A 150 17.92 15.40 5.12
C LEU A 150 17.85 16.77 5.81
N ARG A 151 16.94 17.65 5.35
CA ARG A 151 16.72 19.00 5.91
C ARG A 151 16.21 18.98 7.36
N LEU A 152 15.47 17.94 7.75
CA LEU A 152 15.02 17.73 9.13
C LEU A 152 16.06 17.01 10.01
N GLY A 153 17.19 16.59 9.46
CA GLY A 153 18.22 15.83 10.17
C GLY A 153 17.77 14.42 10.53
N GLN A 154 16.93 13.79 9.70
CA GLN A 154 16.32 12.48 9.94
C GLN A 154 16.90 11.36 9.07
N ALA A 155 17.97 11.63 8.30
CA ALA A 155 18.58 10.69 7.36
C ALA A 155 19.24 9.44 7.99
N GLU A 156 19.33 9.36 9.33
CA GLU A 156 19.95 8.25 10.07
C GLU A 156 18.95 7.15 10.48
N GLN A 157 17.67 7.24 10.07
CA GLN A 157 16.72 6.15 10.28
C GLN A 157 17.01 4.96 9.35
N PRO A 158 16.57 3.73 9.68
CA PRO A 158 16.64 2.58 8.77
C PRO A 158 15.95 2.89 7.42
N THR A 159 16.45 2.33 6.32
CA THR A 159 15.91 2.57 4.96
C THR A 159 14.39 2.41 4.92
N ILE A 160 13.84 1.30 5.43
CA ILE A 160 12.39 1.05 5.44
C ILE A 160 11.55 2.13 6.16
N VAL A 161 12.14 2.83 7.14
CA VAL A 161 11.49 3.95 7.84
C VAL A 161 11.56 5.22 6.99
N LEU A 162 12.70 5.47 6.33
CA LEU A 162 12.89 6.59 5.42
C LEU A 162 11.96 6.48 4.21
N GLU A 163 11.80 5.30 3.62
CA GLU A 163 10.91 5.07 2.48
C GLU A 163 9.44 5.36 2.84
N GLN A 164 8.96 4.78 3.94
CA GLN A 164 7.61 5.03 4.42
C GLN A 164 7.41 6.50 4.84
N GLN A 165 8.44 7.15 5.38
CA GLN A 165 8.36 8.57 5.70
C GLN A 165 8.27 9.43 4.43
N ALA A 166 8.97 9.06 3.36
CA ALA A 166 8.88 9.71 2.05
C ALA A 166 7.49 9.52 1.42
N ASP A 167 6.91 8.32 1.49
CA ASP A 167 5.53 8.07 1.07
C ASP A 167 4.52 8.91 1.89
N CYS A 168 4.70 9.01 3.21
CA CYS A 168 3.87 9.86 4.05
C CYS A 168 3.97 11.35 3.67
N PHE A 169 5.19 11.83 3.41
CA PHE A 169 5.38 13.19 2.92
C PHE A 169 4.71 13.42 1.55
N ALA A 170 4.78 12.46 0.63
CA ALA A 170 4.04 12.51 -0.62
C ALA A 170 2.52 12.57 -0.39
N GLY A 171 2.00 11.82 0.59
CA GLY A 171 0.61 11.88 1.02
C GLY A 171 0.19 13.26 1.53
N SER A 172 1.06 13.91 2.31
CA SER A 172 0.80 15.27 2.82
C SER A 172 0.75 16.33 1.71
N TRP A 173 1.49 16.12 0.62
CA TRP A 173 1.34 16.92 -0.60
C TRP A 173 0.02 16.62 -1.32
N ILE A 174 -0.42 15.35 -1.40
CA ILE A 174 -1.75 15.01 -1.95
C ILE A 174 -2.87 15.70 -1.15
N ALA A 175 -2.76 15.80 0.17
CA ALA A 175 -3.73 16.54 0.99
C ALA A 175 -3.85 18.01 0.57
N ASP A 176 -2.73 18.68 0.31
CA ASP A 176 -2.71 20.07 -0.16
C ASP A 176 -3.27 20.22 -1.59
N VAL A 177 -2.97 19.27 -2.47
CA VAL A 177 -3.52 19.20 -3.83
C VAL A 177 -5.04 19.04 -3.80
N THR A 178 -5.54 18.09 -3.01
CA THR A 178 -6.98 17.79 -2.88
C THR A 178 -7.75 18.89 -2.17
N ALA A 179 -7.09 19.68 -1.31
CA ALA A 179 -7.63 20.93 -0.77
C ALA A 179 -7.74 22.07 -1.80
N GLY A 180 -7.25 21.88 -3.03
CA GLY A 180 -7.37 22.84 -4.13
C GLY A 180 -6.30 23.92 -4.15
N HIS A 181 -5.20 23.74 -3.40
CA HIS A 181 -4.11 24.72 -3.38
C HIS A 181 -3.16 24.57 -4.59
N SER A 182 -3.15 23.40 -5.22
CA SER A 182 -2.38 23.14 -6.44
C SER A 182 -3.12 23.62 -7.69
N LYS A 183 -2.44 24.42 -8.51
CA LYS A 183 -2.92 24.78 -9.85
C LYS A 183 -2.57 23.73 -10.91
N ALA A 184 -1.46 23.02 -10.70
CA ALA A 184 -0.96 22.01 -11.63
C ALA A 184 -1.79 20.72 -11.56
N PHE A 185 -2.24 20.34 -10.36
CA PHE A 185 -2.97 19.09 -10.10
C PHE A 185 -4.38 19.36 -9.55
N ALA A 186 -5.14 20.25 -10.19
CA ALA A 186 -6.49 20.58 -9.75
C ALA A 186 -7.48 19.43 -9.98
N GLY A 187 -8.43 19.26 -9.05
CA GLY A 187 -9.58 18.37 -9.24
C GLY A 187 -9.25 16.87 -9.23
N VAL A 188 -8.29 16.46 -8.39
CA VAL A 188 -7.98 15.04 -8.14
C VAL A 188 -9.25 14.29 -7.77
N ARG A 189 -9.54 13.22 -8.53
CA ARG A 189 -10.69 12.34 -8.32
C ARG A 189 -10.29 11.05 -7.61
N ALA A 190 -11.28 10.36 -7.05
CA ALA A 190 -11.11 9.06 -6.41
C ALA A 190 -10.40 8.04 -7.32
N GLU A 191 -10.73 7.99 -8.61
CA GLU A 191 -10.14 7.03 -9.54
C GLU A 191 -8.64 7.29 -9.79
N GLN A 192 -8.20 8.53 -9.63
CA GLN A 192 -6.79 8.91 -9.73
C GLN A 192 -6.02 8.48 -8.47
N LEU A 193 -6.64 8.57 -7.30
CA LEU A 193 -6.08 8.02 -6.05
C LEU A 193 -5.99 6.49 -6.13
N ASP A 194 -7.04 5.83 -6.61
CA ASP A 194 -7.04 4.37 -6.82
C ASP A 194 -5.95 3.94 -7.82
N SER A 195 -5.76 4.71 -8.90
CA SER A 195 -4.67 4.45 -9.87
C SER A 195 -3.29 4.71 -9.24
N THR A 196 -3.16 5.68 -8.33
CA THR A 196 -1.92 5.94 -7.59
C THR A 196 -1.58 4.77 -6.66
N VAL A 197 -2.57 4.24 -5.94
CA VAL A 197 -2.38 3.05 -5.09
C VAL A 197 -1.99 1.84 -5.92
N ALA A 198 -2.62 1.63 -7.07
CA ALA A 198 -2.23 0.56 -8.00
C ALA A 198 -0.78 0.73 -8.51
N GLY A 199 -0.34 1.96 -8.70
CA GLY A 199 1.03 2.32 -9.01
C GLY A 199 2.02 1.98 -7.90
N LEU A 200 1.72 2.37 -6.67
CA LEU A 200 2.55 2.03 -5.50
C LEU A 200 2.64 0.52 -5.29
N LEU A 201 1.54 -0.20 -5.51
CA LEU A 201 1.54 -1.67 -5.53
C LEU A 201 2.52 -2.21 -6.58
N SER A 202 2.66 -1.58 -7.75
CA SER A 202 3.63 -2.02 -8.76
C SER A 202 5.10 -1.72 -8.42
N LEU A 203 5.34 -0.74 -7.54
CA LEU A 203 6.67 -0.26 -7.12
C LEU A 203 7.13 -0.85 -5.78
N ARG A 204 6.41 -1.84 -5.24
CA ARG A 204 6.73 -2.49 -3.97
C ARG A 204 7.88 -3.51 -4.11
N ASP A 205 8.45 -3.86 -2.97
CA ASP A 205 9.35 -5.01 -2.89
C ASP A 205 8.61 -6.34 -3.07
N GLN A 206 9.29 -7.34 -3.63
CA GLN A 206 8.70 -8.66 -3.79
C GLN A 206 8.47 -9.34 -2.42
N PRO A 207 7.44 -10.18 -2.28
CA PRO A 207 7.20 -10.94 -1.05
C PRO A 207 8.46 -11.67 -0.55
N GLY A 208 8.71 -11.57 0.75
CA GLY A 208 9.85 -12.19 1.42
C GLY A 208 11.15 -11.37 1.43
N VAL A 209 11.16 -10.17 0.86
CA VAL A 209 12.25 -9.20 1.09
C VAL A 209 12.28 -8.81 2.57
N SER A 210 13.49 -8.64 3.10
CA SER A 210 13.69 -8.21 4.49
C SER A 210 13.65 -6.70 4.57
N ALA A 211 12.88 -6.17 5.53
CA ALA A 211 12.89 -4.74 5.89
C ALA A 211 14.27 -4.20 6.34
N GLN A 212 15.25 -5.08 6.61
CA GLN A 212 16.62 -4.70 6.94
C GLN A 212 17.52 -4.64 5.70
N ALA A 213 17.01 -4.97 4.51
CA ALA A 213 17.78 -4.86 3.29
C ALA A 213 18.12 -3.38 3.02
N PRO A 214 19.36 -3.06 2.60
CA PRO A 214 19.77 -1.67 2.36
C PRO A 214 18.94 -0.92 1.32
N GLN A 215 18.25 -1.66 0.45
CA GLN A 215 17.43 -1.19 -0.67
C GLN A 215 15.95 -1.61 -0.51
N ALA A 216 15.49 -1.84 0.73
CA ALA A 216 14.09 -2.15 0.98
C ALA A 216 13.25 -0.88 0.81
N HIS A 217 12.32 -0.89 -0.14
CA HIS A 217 11.29 0.13 -0.38
C HIS A 217 10.07 -0.07 0.52
N GLY A 218 9.77 -1.32 0.88
CA GLY A 218 8.54 -1.68 1.58
C GLY A 218 7.59 -2.52 0.75
N ASN A 219 6.80 -3.33 1.46
CA ASN A 219 5.62 -3.94 0.89
C ASN A 219 4.55 -2.86 0.57
N ALA A 220 3.58 -3.17 -0.28
CA ALA A 220 2.57 -2.21 -0.69
C ALA A 220 1.65 -1.77 0.46
N PHE A 221 1.33 -2.66 1.39
CA PHE A 221 0.48 -2.31 2.53
C PHE A 221 1.09 -1.18 3.37
N ASP A 222 2.37 -1.29 3.74
CA ASP A 222 3.09 -0.31 4.54
C ASP A 222 3.26 1.03 3.79
N ARG A 223 3.57 0.96 2.49
CA ARG A 223 3.71 2.13 1.63
C ARG A 223 2.40 2.90 1.43
N VAL A 224 1.31 2.17 1.15
CA VAL A 224 -0.04 2.76 1.01
C VAL A 224 -0.55 3.29 2.35
N ARG A 225 -0.31 2.57 3.45
CA ARG A 225 -0.60 3.03 4.82
C ARG A 225 0.09 4.38 5.07
N ALA A 226 1.37 4.48 4.73
CA ALA A 226 2.14 5.70 4.93
C ALA A 226 1.61 6.86 4.07
N LEU A 227 1.37 6.64 2.78
CA LEU A 227 0.73 7.63 1.91
C LEU A 227 -0.61 8.12 2.48
N GLN A 228 -1.47 7.20 2.92
CA GLN A 228 -2.75 7.53 3.52
C GLN A 228 -2.62 8.33 4.83
N GLU A 229 -1.68 7.97 5.70
CA GLU A 229 -1.41 8.77 6.91
C GLU A 229 -1.01 10.20 6.56
N GLY A 230 -0.25 10.40 5.48
CA GLY A 230 0.05 11.73 4.96
C GLY A 230 -1.16 12.48 4.43
N VAL A 231 -2.09 11.79 3.75
CA VAL A 231 -3.33 12.40 3.25
C VAL A 231 -4.26 12.81 4.41
N GLU A 232 -4.29 12.01 5.47
CA GLU A 232 -5.22 12.16 6.59
C GLU A 232 -4.69 13.08 7.70
N GLN A 233 -3.37 13.26 7.78
CA GLN A 233 -2.70 13.95 8.89
C GLN A 233 -1.77 15.04 8.38
N GLU A 234 -1.47 16.00 9.25
CA GLU A 234 -0.47 17.03 8.98
C GLU A 234 0.93 16.42 8.81
N PRO A 235 1.84 17.06 8.04
CA PRO A 235 3.18 16.53 7.77
C PRO A 235 4.04 16.34 9.03
N ALA A 236 3.63 16.91 10.17
CA ALA A 236 4.23 16.64 11.49
C ALA A 236 4.10 15.17 11.91
N ARG A 237 3.02 14.48 11.53
CA ARG A 237 2.87 13.03 11.73
C ARG A 237 3.95 12.27 10.96
N CYS A 238 4.15 12.59 9.69
CA CYS A 238 5.20 11.98 8.87
C CYS A 238 6.59 12.23 9.47
N ALA A 239 6.88 13.46 9.90
CA ALA A 239 8.15 13.82 10.56
C ALA A 239 8.39 13.07 11.89
N SER A 240 7.36 12.47 12.48
CA SER A 240 7.45 11.69 13.73
C SER A 240 7.87 10.24 13.52
N TYR A 241 7.91 9.73 12.29
CA TYR A 241 8.24 8.32 12.00
C TYR A 241 9.64 7.96 12.50
N ARG A 242 9.72 6.88 13.28
CA ARG A 242 10.94 6.32 13.83
C ARG A 242 10.83 4.81 13.84
N ALA A 243 11.97 4.11 13.85
CA ALA A 243 12.01 2.65 13.89
C ALA A 243 11.26 2.03 15.08
N ASP A 244 11.09 2.76 16.19
CA ASP A 244 10.42 2.29 17.40
C ASP A 244 8.90 2.57 17.43
N ASN A 245 8.38 3.36 16.48
CA ASN A 245 6.97 3.76 16.47
C ASN A 245 6.24 3.48 15.15
N LEU A 246 6.96 2.97 14.15
CA LEU A 246 6.42 2.64 12.84
C LEU A 246 6.09 1.15 12.78
N PRO A 247 4.83 0.75 12.55
CA PRO A 247 4.52 -0.63 12.24
C PRO A 247 5.13 -0.99 10.88
N VAL A 248 5.95 -2.04 10.86
CA VAL A 248 6.53 -2.61 9.63
C VAL A 248 6.01 -4.03 9.51
N THR A 249 5.33 -4.30 8.40
CA THR A 249 4.76 -5.61 8.08
C THR A 249 5.57 -6.35 7.00
N GLU A 250 6.60 -5.71 6.45
CA GLU A 250 7.55 -6.36 5.56
C GLU A 250 8.47 -7.32 6.33
N ILE A 251 8.31 -8.62 6.05
CA ILE A 251 9.00 -9.71 6.72
C ILE A 251 9.49 -10.75 5.71
N PRO A 252 10.60 -11.44 5.99
CA PRO A 252 11.07 -12.53 5.14
C PRO A 252 10.20 -13.78 5.29
N PHE A 253 10.24 -14.65 4.28
CA PHE A 253 9.70 -16.01 4.42
C PHE A 253 10.40 -16.75 5.56
N SER A 254 9.62 -17.52 6.31
CA SER A 254 10.09 -18.31 7.45
C SER A 254 10.61 -19.70 7.07
N SER A 255 10.28 -20.19 5.88
CA SER A 255 10.72 -21.50 5.38
C SER A 255 10.91 -21.53 3.87
N ALA A 256 11.65 -22.53 3.38
CA ALA A 256 11.83 -22.73 1.95
C ALA A 256 10.54 -23.14 1.22
N ASP A 257 9.63 -23.85 1.90
CA ASP A 257 8.36 -24.26 1.32
C ASP A 257 7.41 -23.05 1.16
N GLU A 258 7.36 -22.17 2.16
CA GLU A 258 6.62 -20.90 2.08
C GLU A 258 7.18 -20.00 0.97
N ALA A 259 8.51 -19.88 0.86
CA ALA A 259 9.15 -19.15 -0.23
C ALA A 259 8.86 -19.78 -1.62
N ALA A 260 8.77 -21.11 -1.70
CA ALA A 260 8.51 -21.82 -2.95
C ALA A 260 7.05 -21.68 -3.43
N SER A 261 6.09 -21.55 -2.51
CA SER A 261 4.70 -21.22 -2.84
C SER A 261 4.47 -19.73 -3.04
N GLY A 262 5.45 -18.88 -2.70
CA GLY A 262 5.28 -17.42 -2.68
C GLY A 262 4.45 -16.93 -1.49
N GLY A 263 4.23 -17.80 -0.49
CA GLY A 263 3.36 -17.53 0.65
C GLY A 263 1.95 -18.12 0.52
N ASP A 264 1.53 -18.45 -0.70
CA ASP A 264 0.16 -18.87 -0.98
C ASP A 264 -0.15 -20.29 -0.46
N LEU A 265 -1.33 -20.45 0.16
CA LEU A 265 -2.02 -21.74 0.26
C LEU A 265 -2.46 -22.23 -1.12
N PRO A 266 -2.49 -23.55 -1.39
CA PRO A 266 -3.20 -24.10 -2.54
C PRO A 266 -4.67 -23.67 -2.55
N TYR A 267 -5.22 -23.25 -3.70
CA TYR A 267 -6.59 -22.72 -3.80
C TYR A 267 -7.67 -23.47 -3.01
N GLY A 268 -7.66 -24.82 -3.10
CA GLY A 268 -8.63 -25.64 -2.36
C GLY A 268 -8.51 -25.51 -0.84
N GLN A 269 -7.27 -25.41 -0.34
CA GLN A 269 -6.98 -25.15 1.07
C GLN A 269 -7.32 -23.71 1.44
N ALA A 270 -6.97 -22.73 0.60
CA ALA A 270 -7.34 -21.32 0.83
C ALA A 270 -8.85 -21.18 1.08
N VAL A 271 -9.70 -21.77 0.24
CA VAL A 271 -11.17 -21.73 0.43
C VAL A 271 -11.60 -22.37 1.76
N THR A 272 -11.10 -23.56 2.10
CA THR A 272 -11.58 -24.30 3.27
C THR A 272 -10.99 -23.80 4.59
N GLU A 273 -9.70 -23.51 4.61
CA GLU A 273 -8.95 -23.13 5.82
C GLU A 273 -9.25 -21.69 6.21
N LEU A 274 -9.27 -20.75 5.25
CA LEU A 274 -9.63 -19.35 5.53
C LEU A 274 -11.09 -19.23 5.97
N ALA A 275 -12.01 -20.01 5.40
CA ALA A 275 -13.40 -20.04 5.84
C ALA A 275 -13.55 -20.63 7.25
N GLY A 276 -12.79 -21.69 7.57
CA GLY A 276 -12.74 -22.27 8.91
C GLY A 276 -12.18 -21.28 9.94
N ASP A 277 -11.09 -20.60 9.60
CA ASP A 277 -10.46 -19.61 10.46
C ASP A 277 -11.35 -18.40 10.70
N ALA A 278 -12.00 -17.87 9.66
CA ALA A 278 -12.97 -16.79 9.79
C ALA A 278 -14.11 -17.18 10.75
N GLN A 279 -14.60 -18.42 10.73
CA GLN A 279 -15.59 -18.88 11.71
C GLN A 279 -15.06 -18.82 13.14
N GLU A 280 -13.83 -19.26 13.37
CA GLU A 280 -13.21 -19.22 14.70
C GLU A 280 -12.96 -17.80 15.18
N TYR A 281 -12.51 -16.91 14.29
CA TYR A 281 -12.36 -15.49 14.58
C TYR A 281 -13.71 -14.89 15.01
N TRP A 282 -14.77 -15.10 14.22
CA TRP A 282 -16.08 -14.53 14.53
C TRP A 282 -16.73 -15.12 15.78
N GLN A 283 -16.44 -16.39 16.14
CA GLN A 283 -16.83 -16.94 17.44
C GLN A 283 -16.27 -16.13 18.62
N ARG A 284 -15.05 -15.61 18.49
CA ARG A 284 -14.41 -14.76 19.51
C ARG A 284 -14.81 -13.28 19.39
N ALA A 285 -14.89 -12.75 18.18
CA ALA A 285 -15.07 -11.33 17.91
C ALA A 285 -16.53 -10.87 17.99
N TYR A 286 -17.47 -11.66 17.46
CA TYR A 286 -18.87 -11.24 17.34
C TYR A 286 -19.55 -10.86 18.67
N PRO A 287 -19.37 -11.60 19.80
CA PRO A 287 -19.95 -11.21 21.08
C PRO A 287 -19.53 -9.81 21.55
N ARG A 288 -18.32 -9.37 21.19
CA ARG A 288 -17.83 -8.02 21.53
C ARG A 288 -18.52 -6.92 20.72
N LEU A 289 -18.98 -7.22 19.49
CA LEU A 289 -19.72 -6.29 18.65
C LEU A 289 -21.23 -6.30 18.89
N ALA A 290 -21.78 -7.42 19.34
CA ALA A 290 -23.22 -7.68 19.39
C ALA A 290 -23.77 -7.79 20.82
N GLY A 291 -23.16 -7.08 21.77
CA GLY A 291 -23.66 -7.01 23.16
C GLY A 291 -23.71 -8.36 23.88
N GLY A 292 -22.77 -9.26 23.59
CA GLY A 292 -22.68 -10.60 24.17
C GLY A 292 -23.42 -11.69 23.39
N ALA A 293 -24.08 -11.37 22.27
CA ALA A 293 -24.69 -12.39 21.42
C ALA A 293 -23.64 -13.33 20.83
N ALA A 294 -23.89 -14.64 20.91
CA ALA A 294 -22.97 -15.65 20.39
C ALA A 294 -22.99 -15.68 18.85
N TRP A 295 -21.83 -15.95 18.23
CA TRP A 295 -21.76 -16.24 16.80
C TRP A 295 -22.46 -17.56 16.50
N LYS A 296 -23.37 -17.53 15.52
CA LYS A 296 -23.95 -18.75 14.95
C LYS A 296 -23.07 -19.18 13.76
N PRO A 297 -22.66 -20.46 13.66
CA PRO A 297 -21.88 -20.92 12.51
C PRO A 297 -22.52 -20.48 11.19
N LEU A 298 -21.76 -19.77 10.37
CA LEU A 298 -22.22 -19.24 9.08
C LEU A 298 -21.99 -20.28 7.98
N LYS A 299 -23.01 -20.62 7.20
CA LYS A 299 -22.84 -21.56 6.09
C LYS A 299 -22.11 -20.89 4.94
N VAL A 300 -21.02 -21.47 4.46
CA VAL A 300 -20.27 -21.02 3.28
C VAL A 300 -20.62 -21.93 2.09
N VAL A 301 -21.04 -21.34 0.97
CA VAL A 301 -21.53 -22.05 -0.23
C VAL A 301 -20.72 -21.62 -1.45
N PRO A 302 -19.56 -22.25 -1.70
CA PRO A 302 -18.89 -22.16 -3.00
C PRO A 302 -19.79 -22.81 -4.06
N TYR A 303 -20.15 -22.12 -5.13
CA TYR A 303 -21.09 -22.61 -6.15
C TYR A 303 -20.52 -22.59 -7.56
N ASP A 304 -21.14 -23.37 -8.45
CA ASP A 304 -20.95 -23.26 -9.90
C ASP A 304 -21.94 -22.23 -10.44
N PRO A 305 -21.53 -21.22 -11.25
CA PRO A 305 -22.44 -20.22 -11.81
C PRO A 305 -23.67 -20.79 -12.51
N ALA A 306 -23.61 -22.02 -13.02
CA ALA A 306 -24.75 -22.72 -13.61
C ALA A 306 -25.79 -23.23 -12.59
N ASP A 307 -25.42 -23.31 -11.31
CA ASP A 307 -26.24 -23.79 -10.19
C ASP A 307 -26.05 -22.88 -8.95
N ALA A 308 -26.26 -21.59 -9.15
CA ALA A 308 -26.13 -20.59 -8.09
C ALA A 308 -27.29 -20.72 -7.07
N PRO A 309 -27.02 -20.64 -5.75
CA PRO A 309 -28.06 -20.75 -4.73
C PRO A 309 -29.01 -19.54 -4.75
N ASP A 310 -30.31 -19.81 -4.58
CA ASP A 310 -31.32 -18.77 -4.47
C ASP A 310 -31.16 -17.94 -3.18
N CYS A 311 -31.35 -16.62 -3.29
CA CYS A 311 -31.48 -15.74 -2.14
C CYS A 311 -32.67 -14.81 -2.32
N ALA A 312 -33.67 -14.93 -1.45
CA ALA A 312 -34.93 -14.17 -1.57
C ALA A 312 -34.76 -12.65 -1.44
N ASP A 313 -33.69 -12.22 -0.77
CA ASP A 313 -33.37 -10.80 -0.55
C ASP A 313 -32.46 -10.22 -1.64
N ARG A 314 -32.02 -11.05 -2.60
CA ARG A 314 -31.17 -10.60 -3.71
C ARG A 314 -32.03 -9.85 -4.72
N GLN A 315 -31.71 -8.59 -4.98
CA GLN A 315 -32.25 -7.91 -6.16
C GLN A 315 -31.78 -8.66 -7.43
N PRO A 316 -32.63 -8.83 -8.46
CA PRO A 316 -32.22 -9.47 -9.70
C PRO A 316 -30.93 -8.82 -10.23
N PRO A 317 -29.99 -9.60 -10.79
CA PRO A 317 -28.61 -9.17 -10.98
C PRO A 317 -28.53 -7.89 -11.84
N GLY A 318 -28.35 -6.76 -11.16
CA GLY A 318 -27.91 -5.51 -11.76
C GLY A 318 -26.39 -5.49 -11.69
N THR A 319 -25.75 -5.79 -12.82
CA THR A 319 -24.30 -5.84 -13.06
C THR A 319 -23.55 -7.05 -12.49
N GLU A 320 -22.64 -7.59 -13.31
CA GLU A 320 -22.00 -8.91 -13.19
C GLU A 320 -20.98 -9.03 -12.03
N ALA A 321 -20.71 -7.96 -11.29
CA ALA A 321 -19.75 -7.98 -10.18
C ALA A 321 -20.39 -8.26 -8.80
N THR A 322 -21.66 -7.86 -8.56
CA THR A 322 -22.37 -8.16 -7.30
C THR A 322 -23.03 -9.54 -7.31
N GLY A 323 -23.03 -10.21 -8.46
CA GLY A 323 -23.73 -11.47 -8.63
C GLY A 323 -22.93 -12.73 -8.34
N ALA A 324 -21.60 -12.59 -8.21
CA ALA A 324 -20.65 -13.69 -8.09
C ALA A 324 -20.23 -13.99 -6.63
N ALA A 325 -20.58 -13.12 -5.67
CA ALA A 325 -20.45 -13.40 -4.24
C ALA A 325 -21.43 -12.55 -3.43
N PHE A 326 -22.07 -13.14 -2.41
CA PHE A 326 -23.07 -12.45 -1.60
C PHE A 326 -23.30 -13.12 -0.24
N TYR A 327 -23.75 -12.33 0.74
CA TYR A 327 -24.40 -12.83 1.95
C TYR A 327 -25.92 -12.81 1.76
N CYS A 328 -26.60 -13.88 2.14
CA CYS A 328 -28.05 -14.01 2.09
C CYS A 328 -28.67 -13.94 3.50
N PRO A 329 -29.32 -12.83 3.90
CA PRO A 329 -29.89 -12.68 5.23
C PRO A 329 -31.03 -13.66 5.56
N SER A 330 -31.98 -13.89 4.63
CA SER A 330 -33.11 -14.80 4.84
C SER A 330 -32.70 -16.26 5.05
N GLY A 331 -31.63 -16.71 4.39
CA GLY A 331 -31.07 -18.05 4.53
C GLY A 331 -29.89 -18.17 5.50
N ASP A 332 -29.37 -17.03 5.98
CA ASP A 332 -28.17 -16.90 6.82
C ASP A 332 -26.96 -17.71 6.31
N PHE A 333 -26.58 -17.48 5.06
CA PHE A 333 -25.42 -18.11 4.41
C PHE A 333 -24.66 -17.13 3.53
N VAL A 334 -23.38 -17.39 3.29
CA VAL A 334 -22.57 -16.70 2.28
C VAL A 334 -22.32 -17.62 1.10
N ALA A 335 -22.27 -17.06 -0.09
CA ALA A 335 -22.06 -17.81 -1.32
C ALA A 335 -21.09 -17.07 -2.24
N PHE A 336 -20.27 -17.80 -2.99
CA PHE A 336 -19.41 -17.22 -4.03
C PHE A 336 -19.16 -18.21 -5.18
N ASP A 337 -18.94 -17.67 -6.37
CA ASP A 337 -18.58 -18.40 -7.58
C ASP A 337 -17.17 -19.01 -7.41
N ASN A 338 -17.16 -20.33 -7.34
CA ASN A 338 -15.96 -21.14 -7.11
C ASN A 338 -15.36 -21.69 -8.41
N ARG A 339 -15.85 -21.24 -9.57
CA ARG A 339 -15.43 -21.69 -10.90
C ARG A 339 -14.78 -20.59 -11.71
N GLN A 340 -15.21 -19.34 -11.54
CA GLN A 340 -14.62 -18.19 -12.22
C GLN A 340 -14.07 -17.18 -11.21
N LEU A 341 -14.90 -16.54 -10.38
CA LEU A 341 -14.46 -15.49 -9.46
C LEU A 341 -13.32 -15.95 -8.53
N GLY A 342 -13.55 -16.99 -7.73
CA GLY A 342 -12.55 -17.47 -6.78
C GLY A 342 -11.23 -17.87 -7.43
N PRO A 343 -11.23 -18.73 -8.49
CA PRO A 343 -10.01 -19.09 -9.19
C PRO A 343 -9.31 -17.91 -9.88
N GLN A 344 -10.04 -16.91 -10.39
CA GLN A 344 -9.45 -15.72 -10.99
C GLN A 344 -8.77 -14.85 -9.94
N LEU A 345 -9.41 -14.59 -8.79
CA LEU A 345 -8.81 -13.86 -7.68
C LEU A 345 -7.51 -14.54 -7.25
N TYR A 346 -7.55 -15.85 -7.05
CA TYR A 346 -6.39 -16.64 -6.67
C TYR A 346 -5.25 -16.58 -7.69
N GLN A 347 -5.54 -16.83 -8.97
CA GLN A 347 -4.51 -16.87 -10.01
C GLN A 347 -3.87 -15.51 -10.32
N HIS A 348 -4.61 -14.42 -10.10
CA HIS A 348 -4.16 -13.08 -10.42
C HIS A 348 -3.53 -12.34 -9.24
N ILE A 349 -3.96 -12.65 -8.02
CA ILE A 349 -3.57 -11.92 -6.82
C ILE A 349 -2.88 -12.85 -5.82
N GLY A 350 -3.57 -13.90 -5.37
CA GLY A 350 -3.07 -14.87 -4.39
C GLY A 350 -4.18 -15.40 -3.47
N ASP A 351 -3.80 -16.18 -2.47
CA ASP A 351 -4.73 -16.84 -1.56
C ASP A 351 -5.48 -15.86 -0.64
N ASN A 352 -4.83 -14.78 -0.21
CA ASN A 352 -5.44 -13.79 0.65
C ASN A 352 -6.40 -12.89 -0.13
N ALA A 353 -6.42 -12.90 -1.46
CA ALA A 353 -7.55 -12.34 -2.21
C ALA A 353 -8.86 -13.13 -2.00
N VAL A 354 -8.75 -14.46 -1.86
CA VAL A 354 -9.86 -15.32 -1.42
C VAL A 354 -10.17 -15.06 0.05
N GLY A 355 -9.14 -14.83 0.87
CA GLY A 355 -9.27 -14.34 2.24
C GLY A 355 -10.10 -13.07 2.33
N MET A 356 -9.77 -12.04 1.55
CA MET A 356 -10.50 -10.77 1.51
C MET A 356 -11.95 -10.94 1.06
N LEU A 357 -12.22 -11.80 0.08
CA LEU A 357 -13.58 -12.14 -0.34
C LEU A 357 -14.38 -12.75 0.84
N LEU A 358 -13.81 -13.73 1.53
CA LEU A 358 -14.45 -14.36 2.69
C LEU A 358 -14.59 -13.38 3.86
N GLY A 359 -13.59 -12.55 4.12
CA GLY A 359 -13.58 -11.53 5.16
C GLY A 359 -14.73 -10.52 4.98
N ASP A 360 -14.91 -10.01 3.76
CA ASP A 360 -16.05 -9.14 3.41
C ASP A 360 -17.38 -9.85 3.67
N LEU A 361 -17.56 -11.07 3.15
CA LEU A 361 -18.79 -11.85 3.29
C LEU A 361 -19.17 -12.13 4.75
N PHE A 362 -18.19 -12.51 5.58
CA PHE A 362 -18.41 -12.74 7.01
C PHE A 362 -18.70 -11.43 7.77
N ALA A 363 -18.01 -10.35 7.44
CA ALA A 363 -18.26 -9.04 8.03
C ALA A 363 -19.66 -8.51 7.67
N ARG A 364 -20.15 -8.73 6.44
CA ARG A 364 -21.54 -8.46 6.05
C ARG A 364 -22.54 -9.26 6.88
N ALA A 365 -22.28 -10.56 7.08
CA ALA A 365 -23.12 -11.39 7.93
C ALA A 365 -23.14 -10.88 9.38
N ALA A 366 -21.99 -10.49 9.92
CA ALA A 366 -21.90 -9.90 11.26
C ALA A 366 -22.71 -8.60 11.37
N GLN A 367 -22.59 -7.70 10.39
CA GLN A 367 -23.37 -6.45 10.32
C GLN A 367 -24.87 -6.71 10.32
N ALA A 368 -25.34 -7.57 9.41
CA ALA A 368 -26.75 -7.91 9.29
C ALA A 368 -27.31 -8.54 10.57
N ARG A 369 -26.58 -9.48 11.18
CA ARG A 369 -26.99 -10.15 12.42
C ARG A 369 -27.07 -9.19 13.61
N ARG A 370 -26.28 -8.11 13.63
CA ARG A 370 -26.37 -7.04 14.64
C ARG A 370 -27.32 -5.90 14.27
N GLY A 371 -28.11 -6.05 13.21
CA GLY A 371 -29.11 -5.07 12.78
C GLY A 371 -28.51 -3.79 12.17
N GLN A 372 -27.28 -3.87 11.66
CA GLN A 372 -26.57 -2.77 11.02
C GLN A 372 -26.48 -3.00 9.50
N SER A 373 -26.48 -1.91 8.72
CA SER A 373 -26.34 -2.03 7.27
C SER A 373 -24.90 -2.31 6.88
N ALA A 374 -24.73 -3.19 5.88
CA ALA A 374 -23.47 -3.44 5.21
C ALA A 374 -23.39 -2.74 3.83
N ASP A 375 -24.43 -1.98 3.48
CA ASP A 375 -24.60 -1.39 2.16
C ASP A 375 -24.29 0.12 2.19
N GLY A 376 -24.07 0.66 0.99
CA GLY A 376 -23.66 2.04 0.82
C GLY A 376 -22.26 2.30 1.37
N ARG A 377 -21.78 3.53 1.19
CA ARG A 377 -20.40 3.90 1.52
C ARG A 377 -20.02 3.59 2.99
N ALA A 378 -20.82 4.01 3.96
CA ALA A 378 -20.51 3.81 5.38
C ALA A 378 -20.56 2.32 5.80
N GLY A 379 -21.55 1.58 5.28
CA GLY A 379 -21.68 0.14 5.52
C GLY A 379 -20.47 -0.62 4.96
N GLN A 380 -20.09 -0.31 3.72
CA GLN A 380 -18.92 -0.91 3.05
C GLN A 380 -17.62 -0.65 3.80
N LEU A 381 -17.35 0.60 4.18
CA LEU A 381 -16.14 0.93 4.96
C LEU A 381 -16.11 0.19 6.30
N THR A 382 -17.27 0.03 6.96
CA THR A 382 -17.33 -0.78 8.18
C THR A 382 -17.03 -2.25 7.90
N VAL A 383 -17.55 -2.81 6.80
CA VAL A 383 -17.25 -4.19 6.37
C VAL A 383 -15.76 -4.38 6.10
N ASP A 384 -15.13 -3.46 5.36
CA ASP A 384 -13.70 -3.53 5.06
C ASP A 384 -12.84 -3.42 6.33
N CYS A 385 -13.21 -2.55 7.29
CA CYS A 385 -12.54 -2.50 8.59
C CYS A 385 -12.70 -3.80 9.36
N LEU A 386 -13.92 -4.35 9.44
CA LEU A 386 -14.17 -5.61 10.12
C LEU A 386 -13.40 -6.78 9.48
N ALA A 387 -13.26 -6.81 8.15
CA ALA A 387 -12.37 -7.75 7.48
C ALA A 387 -10.90 -7.53 7.90
N GLY A 388 -10.45 -6.27 7.98
CA GLY A 388 -9.13 -5.92 8.49
C GLY A 388 -8.90 -6.37 9.93
N SER A 389 -9.92 -6.34 10.79
CA SER A 389 -9.81 -6.81 12.17
C SER A 389 -9.54 -8.32 12.29
N TRP A 390 -9.96 -9.11 11.29
CA TRP A 390 -9.56 -10.50 11.18
C TRP A 390 -8.10 -10.62 10.70
N GLY A 391 -7.68 -9.79 9.74
CA GLY A 391 -6.26 -9.66 9.35
C GLY A 391 -5.35 -9.31 10.54
N ASN A 392 -5.81 -8.46 11.47
CA ASN A 392 -5.10 -8.19 12.72
C ASN A 392 -4.89 -9.44 13.58
N ASP A 393 -5.91 -10.30 13.72
CA ASP A 393 -5.81 -11.56 14.46
C ASP A 393 -4.80 -12.50 13.79
N LEU A 394 -4.83 -12.63 12.45
CA LEU A 394 -3.87 -13.42 11.68
C LEU A 394 -2.43 -12.88 11.77
N LEU A 395 -2.25 -11.56 11.80
CA LEU A 395 -0.94 -10.91 11.87
C LEU A 395 -0.25 -11.10 13.22
N HIS A 396 -1.00 -11.20 14.32
CA HIS A 396 -0.45 -11.23 15.68
C HIS A 396 -0.37 -12.64 16.29
N ARG A 397 -0.71 -13.69 15.54
CA ARG A 397 -0.59 -15.08 16.00
C ARG A 397 0.85 -15.53 16.13
N GLY A 398 1.11 -16.37 17.14
CA GLY A 398 2.39 -17.02 17.34
C GLY A 398 2.64 -18.14 16.33
N ALA A 399 3.92 -18.53 16.18
CA ALA A 399 4.26 -19.69 15.37
C ALA A 399 3.61 -20.96 15.95
N GLY A 400 2.80 -21.65 15.15
CA GLY A 400 2.07 -22.86 15.56
C GLY A 400 0.63 -22.62 16.03
N ASP A 401 0.18 -21.36 16.11
CA ASP A 401 -1.18 -20.98 16.53
C ASP A 401 -2.18 -20.95 15.34
N GLY A 402 -2.11 -21.95 14.45
CA GLY A 402 -2.97 -22.05 13.26
C GLY A 402 -2.49 -21.21 12.07
N LEU A 403 -3.44 -20.75 11.24
CA LEU A 403 -3.16 -19.88 10.11
C LEU A 403 -2.62 -18.53 10.59
N ARG A 404 -1.71 -17.96 9.81
CA ARG A 404 -1.11 -16.64 10.01
C ARG A 404 -0.93 -15.98 8.65
N LEU A 405 -0.72 -14.67 8.63
CA LEU A 405 -0.32 -14.00 7.40
C LEU A 405 1.11 -14.40 7.01
N SER A 406 1.29 -14.72 5.74
CA SER A 406 2.57 -14.90 5.06
C SER A 406 3.06 -13.57 4.48
N PRO A 407 4.37 -13.41 4.20
CA PRO A 407 4.83 -12.30 3.36
C PRO A 407 4.05 -12.26 2.04
N GLY A 408 3.50 -11.10 1.69
CA GLY A 408 2.69 -10.90 0.47
C GLY A 408 1.19 -10.74 0.73
N ASP A 409 0.63 -11.39 1.75
CA ASP A 409 -0.82 -11.43 1.98
C ASP A 409 -1.45 -10.04 2.15
N LEU A 410 -0.79 -9.11 2.83
CA LEU A 410 -1.31 -7.74 2.99
C LEU A 410 -1.26 -6.95 1.67
N ASP A 411 -0.32 -7.25 0.76
CA ASP A 411 -0.28 -6.65 -0.57
C ASP A 411 -1.40 -7.22 -1.45
N GLU A 412 -1.70 -8.51 -1.30
CA GLU A 412 -2.85 -9.14 -1.92
C GLU A 412 -4.17 -8.53 -1.44
N ALA A 413 -4.24 -8.16 -0.16
CA ALA A 413 -5.41 -7.46 0.37
C ALA A 413 -5.60 -6.09 -0.29
N VAL A 414 -4.52 -5.32 -0.45
CA VAL A 414 -4.52 -4.05 -1.19
C VAL A 414 -4.97 -4.27 -2.65
N ALA A 415 -4.42 -5.28 -3.32
CA ALA A 415 -4.76 -5.63 -4.70
C ALA A 415 -6.24 -6.05 -4.85
N ALA A 416 -6.75 -6.86 -3.91
CA ALA A 416 -8.14 -7.31 -3.90
C ALA A 416 -9.10 -6.13 -3.70
N LEU A 417 -8.80 -5.21 -2.78
CA LEU A 417 -9.62 -4.01 -2.56
C LEU A 417 -9.59 -3.04 -3.75
N LEU A 418 -8.49 -2.97 -4.51
CA LEU A 418 -8.45 -2.25 -5.79
C LEU A 418 -9.40 -2.87 -6.82
N VAL A 419 -9.45 -4.19 -6.92
CA VAL A 419 -10.38 -4.89 -7.83
C VAL A 419 -11.83 -4.71 -7.37
N PHE A 420 -12.10 -4.87 -6.08
CA PHE A 420 -13.46 -4.76 -5.53
C PHE A 420 -13.98 -3.31 -5.54
N GLY A 421 -13.13 -2.31 -5.29
CA GLY A 421 -13.51 -0.90 -5.26
C GLY A 421 -13.93 -0.35 -6.62
N ARG A 422 -13.39 -0.90 -7.72
CA ARG A 422 -13.75 -0.50 -9.08
C ARG A 422 -15.04 -1.09 -9.62
N ALA A 423 -15.58 -2.10 -8.96
CA ALA A 423 -16.91 -2.62 -9.28
C ALA A 423 -18.05 -1.67 -8.88
N GLY A 424 -17.74 -0.63 -8.09
CA GLY A 424 -18.73 0.28 -7.52
C GLY A 424 -19.14 1.45 -8.40
N GLY A 425 -20.39 1.89 -8.26
CA GLY A 425 -20.94 3.06 -8.93
C GLY A 425 -20.65 4.40 -8.24
N SER A 426 -21.08 5.49 -8.86
CA SER A 426 -21.00 6.84 -8.28
C SER A 426 -21.70 6.91 -6.91
N GLY A 427 -20.95 7.24 -5.85
CA GLY A 427 -21.45 7.30 -4.47
C GLY A 427 -20.99 6.15 -3.57
N GLU A 428 -20.29 5.16 -4.11
CA GLU A 428 -19.63 4.10 -3.34
C GLU A 428 -18.28 4.54 -2.76
N ALA A 429 -17.69 3.70 -1.90
CA ALA A 429 -16.36 3.93 -1.36
C ALA A 429 -15.28 3.63 -2.42
N SER A 430 -14.33 4.54 -2.62
CA SER A 430 -13.20 4.30 -3.54
C SER A 430 -12.28 3.20 -2.99
N ALA A 431 -11.42 2.61 -3.82
CA ALA A 431 -10.45 1.65 -3.30
C ALA A 431 -9.53 2.30 -2.25
N PHE A 432 -9.14 3.56 -2.46
CA PHE A 432 -8.38 4.34 -1.48
C PHE A 432 -9.09 4.39 -0.12
N ASP A 433 -10.39 4.71 -0.08
CA ASP A 433 -11.14 4.76 1.18
C ASP A 433 -11.27 3.37 1.82
N ARG A 434 -11.56 2.34 1.01
CA ARG A 434 -11.74 0.96 1.47
C ARG A 434 -10.47 0.37 2.05
N ILE A 435 -9.32 0.62 1.42
CA ILE A 435 -8.00 0.24 1.94
C ILE A 435 -7.72 0.97 3.27
N GLY A 436 -8.09 2.26 3.37
CA GLY A 436 -7.95 3.01 4.61
C GLY A 436 -8.76 2.42 5.76
N ALA A 437 -10.00 1.98 5.48
CA ALA A 437 -10.84 1.30 6.47
C ALA A 437 -10.29 -0.09 6.84
N PHE A 438 -9.87 -0.89 5.86
CA PHE A 438 -9.22 -2.19 6.11
C PHE A 438 -7.96 -2.03 6.98
N ARG A 439 -7.09 -1.07 6.66
CA ARG A 439 -5.89 -0.71 7.43
C ARG A 439 -6.23 -0.40 8.89
N ASN A 440 -7.30 0.34 9.16
CA ASN A 440 -7.73 0.64 10.54
C ASN A 440 -8.06 -0.66 11.30
N GLY A 441 -8.69 -1.63 10.64
CA GLY A 441 -8.93 -2.96 11.18
C GLY A 441 -7.64 -3.74 11.41
N VAL A 442 -6.73 -3.77 10.44
CA VAL A 442 -5.45 -4.51 10.54
C VAL A 442 -4.56 -3.97 11.66
N LEU A 443 -4.52 -2.64 11.86
CA LEU A 443 -3.67 -2.01 12.87
C LEU A 443 -4.35 -1.90 14.24
N GLY A 444 -5.66 -1.63 14.28
CA GLY A 444 -6.43 -1.40 15.51
C GLY A 444 -7.23 -2.60 16.01
N GLY A 445 -7.23 -3.70 15.26
CA GLY A 445 -8.10 -4.85 15.49
C GLY A 445 -9.57 -4.44 15.50
N LEU A 446 -10.40 -5.22 16.20
CA LEU A 446 -11.84 -4.96 16.30
C LEU A 446 -12.19 -3.57 16.89
N SER A 447 -11.30 -3.01 17.71
CA SER A 447 -11.53 -1.71 18.35
C SER A 447 -11.29 -0.55 17.37
N GLY A 448 -10.53 -0.77 16.30
CA GLY A 448 -10.36 0.20 15.22
C GLY A 448 -11.60 0.37 14.33
N CYS A 449 -12.62 -0.48 14.48
CA CYS A 449 -13.83 -0.53 13.65
C CYS A 449 -15.11 -0.13 14.38
N ALA A 450 -14.99 0.37 15.61
CA ALA A 450 -16.11 0.69 16.50
C ALA A 450 -16.63 2.12 16.31
#